data_AF-A0A246EFP4-F1
#
_entry.id   AF-A0A246EFP4-F1
#
_cell.length_a   1.000
_cell.length_b   1.000
_cell.length_c   1.000
_cell.angle_alpha   90.00
_cell.angle_beta   90.00
_cell.angle_gamma   90.00
#
_symmetry.space_group_name_H-M   'P 1'
#
loop_
_entity.id
_entity.type
_entity.pdbx_description
1 polymer ?
#
loop_
_entity_poly.entity_id
_entity_poly.type
_entity_poly.pdbx_seq_one_letter_code
_entity_poly.pdbx_strand_id
1 'polypeptide(L)'
;MESQDREFEQKVEKNLNYLLEMCVNELNHEREKKQSLENRASWGITLLGVIITVLFENPDLSRLFTYPILFKNYFLLSIIILLAIATLFFLTLVIITEKKFHSIFFDDSLEKNFLTDDEIKPISSVIDYYEKTCKVYKKNNQKKAFYLNISLLLNLILFIFLIFFRITL
;
A
#
# COMPACT_ATOMS: atom_id res chain seq x y z
N MET A 1 14.92 39.78 35.25
CA MET A 1 14.72 38.33 35.40
C MET A 1 13.48 37.87 34.63
N GLU A 2 12.30 38.49 34.80
CA GLU A 2 11.06 38.17 34.05
C GLU A 2 11.09 38.31 32.51
N SER A 3 12.02 39.07 31.94
CA SER A 3 12.14 39.21 30.48
C SER A 3 12.91 38.06 29.85
N GLN A 4 13.83 37.44 30.59
CA GLN A 4 14.71 36.37 30.11
C GLN A 4 13.99 35.02 30.12
N ASP A 5 13.13 34.77 31.11
CA ASP A 5 12.30 33.56 31.18
C ASP A 5 11.23 33.54 30.06
N ARG A 6 10.60 34.69 29.76
CA ARG A 6 9.62 34.78 28.65
C ARG A 6 10.25 34.58 27.27
N GLU A 7 11.46 35.08 27.07
CA GLU A 7 12.19 34.90 25.80
C GLU A 7 12.66 33.44 25.64
N PHE A 8 13.00 32.77 26.74
CA PHE A 8 13.31 31.35 26.78
C PHE A 8 12.07 30.48 26.49
N GLU A 9 10.93 30.75 27.12
CA GLU A 9 9.67 30.05 26.88
C GLU A 9 9.20 30.18 25.42
N GLN A 10 9.24 31.39 24.85
CA GLN A 10 8.89 31.60 23.44
C GLN A 10 9.81 30.84 22.48
N LYS A 11 11.11 30.74 22.81
CA LYS A 11 12.08 29.98 22.00
C LYS A 11 11.83 28.47 22.10
N VAL A 12 11.49 27.98 23.29
CA VAL A 12 11.11 26.57 23.51
C VAL A 12 9.83 26.25 22.74
N GLU A 13 8.78 27.05 22.88
CA GLU A 13 7.51 26.88 22.18
C GLU A 13 7.68 26.89 20.66
N LYS A 14 8.49 27.82 20.12
CA LYS A 14 8.80 27.89 18.69
C LYS A 14 9.51 26.64 18.18
N ASN A 15 10.50 26.13 18.93
CA ASN A 15 11.20 24.89 18.56
C ASN A 15 10.28 23.67 18.63
N LEU A 16 9.37 23.66 19.59
CA LEU A 16 8.40 22.60 19.79
C LEU A 16 7.36 22.54 18.67
N ASN A 17 6.86 23.69 18.26
CA ASN A 17 5.97 23.83 17.11
C ASN A 17 6.66 23.41 15.81
N TYR A 18 7.95 23.76 15.64
CA TYR A 18 8.74 23.30 14.50
C TYR A 18 8.90 21.77 14.47
N LEU A 19 9.18 21.14 15.62
CA LEU A 19 9.28 19.68 15.71
C LEU A 19 7.94 19.00 15.42
N LEU A 20 6.84 19.56 15.92
CA LEU A 20 5.49 19.05 15.65
C LEU A 20 5.16 19.15 14.16
N GLU A 21 5.44 20.29 13.52
CA GLU A 21 5.23 20.49 12.10
C GLU A 21 6.07 19.52 11.25
N MET A 22 7.31 19.27 11.66
CA MET A 22 8.17 18.27 11.02
C MET A 22 7.57 16.86 11.12
N CYS A 23 7.09 16.44 12.29
CA CYS A 23 6.44 15.15 12.48
C CYS A 23 5.15 15.01 11.64
N VAL A 24 4.34 16.08 11.57
CA VAL A 24 3.12 16.10 10.76
C VAL A 24 3.45 15.98 9.28
N ASN A 25 4.45 16.72 8.80
CA ASN A 25 4.90 16.64 7.40
C ASN A 25 5.43 15.24 7.04
N GLU A 26 6.21 14.61 7.92
CA GLU A 26 6.72 13.26 7.67
C GLU A 26 5.59 12.22 7.64
N LEU A 27 4.60 12.36 8.51
CA LEU A 27 3.42 11.50 8.51
C LEU A 27 2.57 11.69 7.24
N ASN A 28 2.40 12.93 6.77
CA ASN A 28 1.72 13.21 5.50
C ASN A 28 2.49 12.61 4.32
N HIS A 29 3.81 12.70 4.31
CA HIS A 29 4.64 12.10 3.28
C HIS A 29 4.50 10.56 3.24
N GLU A 30 4.44 9.89 4.39
CA GLU A 30 4.19 8.44 4.44
C GLU A 30 2.77 8.05 3.98
N ARG A 31 1.77 8.92 4.20
CA ARG A 31 0.42 8.75 3.66
C ARG A 31 0.39 8.89 2.13
N GLU A 32 1.08 9.89 1.58
CA GLU A 32 1.20 10.06 0.13
C GLU A 32 1.88 8.86 -0.54
N LYS A 33 2.95 8.32 0.07
CA LYS A 33 3.61 7.09 -0.41
C LYS A 33 2.64 5.93 -0.47
N LYS A 34 1.83 5.73 0.57
CA LYS A 34 0.81 4.69 0.64
C LYS A 34 -0.19 4.83 -0.51
N GLN A 35 -0.75 6.03 -0.68
CA GLN A 35 -1.70 6.31 -1.75
C GLN A 35 -1.08 6.08 -3.14
N SER A 36 0.19 6.43 -3.33
CA SER A 36 0.93 6.15 -4.56
C SER A 36 1.05 4.65 -4.83
N LEU A 37 1.34 3.83 -3.80
CA LEU A 37 1.39 2.36 -3.93
C LEU A 37 0.03 1.76 -4.27
N GLU A 38 -1.03 2.24 -3.62
CA GLU A 38 -2.41 1.80 -3.89
C GLU A 38 -2.87 2.19 -5.29
N ASN A 39 -2.57 3.41 -5.73
CA ASN A 39 -2.84 3.85 -7.09
C ASN A 39 -2.11 2.95 -8.10
N ARG A 40 -0.82 2.66 -7.91
CA ARG A 40 -0.06 1.75 -8.77
C ARG A 40 -0.65 0.34 -8.80
N ALA A 41 -1.10 -0.17 -7.65
CA ALA A 41 -1.78 -1.46 -7.59
C ALA A 41 -3.13 -1.44 -8.34
N SER A 42 -3.89 -0.35 -8.21
CA SER A 42 -5.14 -0.14 -8.96
C SER A 42 -4.91 -0.16 -10.47
N TRP A 43 -3.90 0.58 -10.97
CA TRP A 43 -3.47 0.51 -12.37
C TRP A 43 -3.09 -0.91 -12.79
N GLY A 44 -2.39 -1.65 -11.93
CA GLY A 44 -2.04 -3.05 -12.16
C GLY A 44 -3.28 -3.95 -12.32
N ILE A 45 -4.32 -3.74 -11.51
CA ILE A 45 -5.59 -4.49 -11.62
C ILE A 45 -6.30 -4.15 -12.92
N THR A 46 -6.37 -2.87 -13.30
CA THR A 46 -6.97 -2.45 -14.57
C THR A 46 -6.26 -3.10 -15.76
N LEU A 47 -4.93 -3.09 -15.77
CA LEU A 47 -4.12 -3.74 -16.80
C LEU A 47 -4.41 -5.24 -16.90
N LEU A 48 -4.49 -5.92 -15.76
CA LEU A 48 -4.81 -7.34 -15.68
C LEU A 48 -6.22 -7.63 -16.22
N GLY A 49 -7.19 -6.75 -15.93
CA GLY A 49 -8.54 -6.83 -16.49
C GLY A 49 -8.53 -6.75 -18.03
N VAL A 50 -7.79 -5.78 -18.60
CA VAL A 50 -7.65 -5.66 -20.07
C VAL A 50 -7.03 -6.91 -20.67
N ILE A 51 -5.99 -7.47 -20.04
CA ILE A 51 -5.34 -8.71 -20.48
C ILE A 51 -6.32 -9.88 -20.49
N ILE A 52 -7.15 -10.02 -19.44
CA ILE A 52 -8.17 -11.06 -19.36
C ILE A 52 -9.22 -10.89 -20.47
N THR A 53 -9.71 -9.68 -20.71
CA THR A 53 -10.69 -9.44 -21.79
C THR A 53 -10.12 -9.86 -23.14
N VAL A 54 -8.90 -9.45 -23.47
CA VAL A 54 -8.22 -9.82 -24.73
C VAL A 54 -8.02 -11.34 -24.84
N LEU A 55 -7.73 -12.02 -23.72
CA LEU A 55 -7.65 -13.48 -23.71
C LEU A 55 -9.00 -14.14 -24.05
N PHE A 56 -10.10 -13.68 -23.46
CA PHE A 56 -11.43 -14.26 -23.69
C PHE A 56 -12.03 -13.95 -25.06
N GLU A 57 -11.70 -12.81 -25.66
CA GLU A 57 -12.10 -12.48 -27.03
C GLU A 57 -11.40 -13.34 -28.09
N ASN A 58 -10.34 -14.06 -27.71
CA ASN A 58 -9.55 -14.85 -28.64
C ASN A 58 -10.36 -16.09 -29.10
N PRO A 59 -10.75 -16.20 -30.38
CA PRO A 59 -11.69 -17.21 -30.87
C PRO A 59 -11.18 -18.64 -30.68
N ASP A 60 -9.87 -18.88 -30.63
CA ASP A 60 -9.34 -20.21 -30.41
C ASP A 60 -9.49 -20.69 -28.96
N LEU A 61 -9.72 -19.76 -28.02
CA LEU A 61 -10.05 -20.09 -26.63
C LEU A 61 -11.48 -20.67 -26.52
N SER A 62 -12.41 -20.22 -27.37
CA SER A 62 -13.75 -20.83 -27.49
C SER A 62 -13.70 -22.26 -28.04
N ARG A 63 -12.76 -22.53 -28.97
CA ARG A 63 -12.55 -23.85 -29.58
C ARG A 63 -11.85 -24.83 -28.65
N LEU A 64 -11.03 -24.33 -27.72
CA LEU A 64 -10.40 -25.15 -26.68
C LEU A 64 -11.47 -25.88 -25.84
N PHE A 65 -12.56 -25.21 -25.45
CA PHE A 65 -13.67 -25.84 -24.71
C PHE A 65 -14.42 -26.93 -25.49
N THR A 66 -14.31 -26.95 -26.83
CA THR A 66 -15.04 -27.88 -27.69
C THR A 66 -14.25 -29.15 -28.02
N TYR A 67 -12.91 -29.08 -28.07
CA TYR A 67 -12.05 -30.21 -28.46
C TYR A 67 -11.01 -30.57 -27.39
N PRO A 68 -11.15 -31.70 -26.67
CA PRO A 68 -10.23 -32.12 -25.61
C PRO A 68 -8.85 -32.60 -26.11
N ILE A 69 -8.60 -32.62 -27.42
CA ILE A 69 -7.36 -33.15 -28.03
C ILE A 69 -6.15 -32.19 -27.92
N LEU A 70 -6.35 -30.97 -27.40
CA LEU A 70 -5.31 -29.95 -27.26
C LEU A 70 -4.75 -29.86 -25.82
N PHE A 71 -4.39 -31.00 -25.22
CA PHE A 71 -3.90 -31.07 -23.82
C PHE A 71 -2.72 -30.11 -23.53
N LYS A 72 -1.82 -29.89 -24.49
CA LYS A 72 -0.68 -28.96 -24.36
C LYS A 72 -1.11 -27.49 -24.24
N ASN A 73 -2.14 -27.10 -24.98
CA ASN A 73 -2.67 -25.72 -24.97
C ASN A 73 -3.47 -25.46 -23.69
N TYR A 74 -4.18 -26.49 -23.18
CA TYR A 74 -4.83 -26.46 -21.87
C TYR A 74 -3.85 -26.28 -20.72
N PHE A 75 -2.69 -26.94 -20.76
CA PHE A 75 -1.67 -26.79 -19.73
C PHE A 75 -1.12 -25.37 -19.64
N LEU A 76 -0.76 -24.76 -20.79
CA LEU A 76 -0.28 -23.38 -20.84
C LEU A 76 -1.35 -22.38 -20.40
N LEU A 77 -2.60 -22.58 -20.83
CA LEU A 77 -3.72 -21.72 -20.43
C LEU A 77 -3.99 -21.80 -18.92
N SER A 78 -3.91 -23.01 -18.33
CA SER A 78 -4.03 -23.19 -16.88
C SER A 78 -2.94 -22.43 -16.11
N ILE A 79 -1.69 -22.46 -16.59
CA ILE A 79 -0.59 -21.68 -16.02
C ILE A 79 -0.87 -20.17 -16.09
N ILE A 80 -1.37 -19.68 -17.23
CA ILE A 80 -1.72 -18.26 -17.42
C ILE A 80 -2.82 -17.84 -16.43
N ILE A 81 -3.88 -18.65 -16.29
CA ILE A 81 -4.96 -18.37 -15.33
C ILE A 81 -4.43 -18.36 -13.90
N LEU A 82 -3.59 -19.34 -13.53
CA LEU A 82 -3.01 -19.41 -12.19
C LEU A 82 -2.13 -18.19 -11.88
N LEU A 83 -1.30 -17.77 -12.84
CA LEU A 83 -0.48 -16.55 -12.75
C LEU A 83 -1.34 -15.29 -12.62
N ALA A 84 -2.43 -15.19 -13.38
CA ALA A 84 -3.36 -14.06 -13.30
C ALA A 84 -4.02 -13.97 -11.92
N ILE A 85 -4.50 -15.10 -11.37
CA ILE A 85 -5.09 -15.17 -10.02
C ILE A 85 -4.05 -14.79 -8.96
N ALA A 86 -2.83 -15.33 -9.05
CA ALA A 86 -1.75 -15.02 -8.11
C ALA A 86 -1.41 -13.51 -8.15
N THR A 87 -1.31 -12.94 -9.34
CA THR A 87 -1.03 -11.51 -9.53
C THR A 87 -2.14 -10.65 -8.92
N LEU A 88 -3.41 -11.01 -9.15
CA LEU A 88 -4.57 -10.31 -8.61
C LEU A 88 -4.61 -10.40 -7.08
N PHE A 89 -4.27 -11.55 -6.50
CA PHE A 89 -4.15 -11.73 -5.06
C PHE A 89 -3.12 -10.76 -4.44
N PHE A 90 -1.91 -10.67 -5.02
CA PHE A 90 -0.88 -9.75 -4.52
C PHE A 90 -1.28 -8.27 -4.67
N LEU A 91 -1.93 -7.88 -5.78
CA LEU A 91 -2.44 -6.51 -5.95
C LEU A 91 -3.51 -6.18 -4.91
N THR A 92 -4.39 -7.14 -4.64
CA THR A 92 -5.45 -7.00 -3.62
C THR A 92 -4.86 -6.84 -2.23
N LEU A 93 -3.79 -7.57 -1.89
CA LEU A 93 -3.09 -7.43 -0.62
C LEU A 93 -2.49 -6.03 -0.42
N VAL A 94 -2.05 -5.35 -1.48
CA VAL A 94 -1.58 -3.95 -1.42
C VAL A 94 -2.72 -2.99 -1.04
N ILE A 95 -3.94 -3.25 -1.52
CA ILE A 95 -5.12 -2.40 -1.31
C ILE A 95 -5.80 -2.69 0.05
N ILE A 96 -5.98 -3.95 0.44
CA ILE A 96 -6.82 -4.35 1.58
C ILE A 96 -6.19 -4.10 2.96
N THR A 97 -4.88 -3.86 3.09
CA THR A 97 -4.15 -3.83 4.38
C THR A 97 -4.59 -2.76 5.41
N GLU A 98 -5.75 -2.12 5.23
CA GLU A 98 -6.10 -0.80 5.73
C GLU A 98 -7.32 -0.70 6.62
N LYS A 99 -8.29 -1.63 6.57
CA LYS A 99 -9.52 -1.47 7.38
C LYS A 99 -9.28 -1.40 8.90
N LYS A 100 -8.08 -1.71 9.39
CA LYS A 100 -7.68 -1.57 10.80
C LYS A 100 -7.06 -0.22 11.19
N PHE A 101 -6.80 0.71 10.26
CA PHE A 101 -6.03 1.93 10.58
C PHE A 101 -6.88 3.16 10.89
N HIS A 102 -8.12 3.24 10.38
CA HIS A 102 -9.04 4.30 10.82
C HIS A 102 -9.50 4.11 12.28
N SER A 103 -9.54 2.87 12.78
CA SER A 103 -9.84 2.62 14.21
C SER A 103 -8.65 2.95 15.11
N ILE A 104 -7.41 2.73 14.68
CA ILE A 104 -6.21 3.10 15.46
C ILE A 104 -6.04 4.63 15.55
N PHE A 105 -6.54 5.37 14.57
CA PHE A 105 -6.48 6.84 14.55
C PHE A 105 -7.36 7.50 15.63
N PHE A 106 -8.29 6.76 16.24
CA PHE A 106 -9.25 7.27 17.23
C PHE A 106 -9.51 6.32 18.41
N ASP A 107 -8.77 5.22 18.57
CA ASP A 107 -8.95 4.31 19.71
C ASP A 107 -8.41 4.95 21.00
N ASP A 108 -9.34 5.54 21.76
CA ASP A 108 -9.49 5.68 23.23
C ASP A 108 -8.32 6.18 24.11
N SER A 109 -7.12 6.30 23.56
CA SER A 109 -5.89 6.66 24.28
C SER A 109 -5.55 8.15 24.18
N LEU A 110 -6.07 8.83 23.15
CA LEU A 110 -5.95 10.27 22.94
C LEU A 110 -6.92 11.07 23.83
N GLU A 111 -8.10 10.53 24.12
CA GLU A 111 -9.07 11.25 24.94
C GLU A 111 -8.72 11.22 26.44
N LYS A 112 -7.93 10.23 26.89
CA LYS A 112 -7.66 10.01 28.33
C LYS A 112 -6.34 10.54 28.87
N ASN A 113 -5.37 10.95 28.03
CA ASN A 113 -4.02 11.26 28.51
C ASN A 113 -3.48 12.66 28.20
N PHE A 114 -4.14 13.44 27.34
CA PHE A 114 -3.73 14.82 27.04
C PHE A 114 -4.34 15.87 27.98
N LEU A 115 -5.37 15.49 28.75
CA LEU A 115 -6.04 16.33 29.74
C LEU A 115 -5.88 15.70 31.14
N THR A 116 -4.67 15.78 31.69
CA THR A 116 -4.51 15.60 33.15
C THR A 116 -4.14 16.97 33.71
N ASP A 117 -4.77 17.34 34.84
CA ASP A 117 -4.91 18.69 35.42
C ASP A 117 -3.62 19.48 35.72
N ASP A 118 -2.45 18.98 35.30
CA ASP A 118 -1.16 19.68 35.33
C ASP A 118 -0.73 19.97 33.88
N GLU A 119 -0.81 21.25 33.48
CA GLU A 119 -0.82 21.81 32.11
C GLU A 119 0.34 21.43 31.16
N ILE A 120 1.25 20.54 31.51
CA ILE A 120 2.35 20.12 30.63
C ILE A 120 2.65 18.63 30.82
N LYS A 121 1.70 17.75 30.45
CA LYS A 121 2.11 16.42 29.94
C LYS A 121 2.60 16.62 28.51
N PRO A 122 3.92 16.46 28.32
CA PRO A 122 4.71 17.35 27.50
C PRO A 122 4.56 16.98 26.03
N ILE A 123 4.74 17.94 25.13
CA ILE A 123 4.81 17.70 23.68
C ILE A 123 5.75 16.54 23.30
N SER A 124 6.72 16.18 24.16
CA SER A 124 7.46 14.91 24.11
C SER A 124 6.58 13.66 23.92
N SER A 125 5.46 13.53 24.64
CA SER A 125 4.53 12.39 24.48
C SER A 125 3.79 12.44 23.14
N VAL A 126 3.51 13.63 22.63
CA VAL A 126 2.93 13.83 21.28
C VAL A 126 3.95 13.40 20.21
N ILE A 127 5.20 13.85 20.34
CA ILE A 127 6.30 13.53 19.43
C ILE A 127 6.56 12.01 19.41
N ASP A 128 6.63 11.36 20.57
CA ASP A 128 6.80 9.90 20.68
C ASP A 128 5.65 9.13 20.03
N TYR A 129 4.42 9.63 20.14
CA TYR A 129 3.26 9.04 19.47
C TYR A 129 3.36 9.14 17.95
N TYR A 130 3.73 10.31 17.43
CA TYR A 130 3.93 10.51 15.99
C TYR A 130 5.09 9.66 15.47
N GLU A 131 6.20 9.55 16.21
CA GLU A 131 7.35 8.73 15.82
C GLU A 131 6.99 7.24 15.75
N LYS A 132 6.29 6.72 16.77
CA LYS A 132 5.79 5.33 16.79
C LYS A 132 4.85 5.07 15.62
N THR A 133 3.94 6.00 15.36
CA THR A 133 3.01 5.92 14.24
C THR A 133 3.75 5.89 12.91
N CYS A 134 4.71 6.80 12.70
CA CYS A 134 5.53 6.83 11.49
C CYS A 134 6.30 5.52 11.27
N LYS A 135 6.88 4.92 12.32
CA LYS A 135 7.54 3.59 12.24
C LYS A 135 6.58 2.49 11.76
N VAL A 136 5.33 2.50 12.24
CA VAL A 136 4.30 1.55 11.80
C VAL A 136 3.94 1.77 10.32
N TYR A 137 3.71 3.02 9.91
CA TYR A 137 3.43 3.37 8.51
C TYR A 137 4.57 2.93 7.58
N LYS A 138 5.82 3.24 7.94
CA LYS A 138 7.00 2.86 7.16
C LYS A 138 7.11 1.35 6.97
N LYS A 139 6.92 0.57 8.06
CA LYS A 139 6.93 -0.90 7.99
C LYS A 139 5.81 -1.44 7.11
N ASN A 140 4.62 -0.84 7.17
CA ASN A 140 3.49 -1.26 6.33
C ASN A 140 3.71 -0.91 4.86
N ASN A 141 4.18 0.30 4.57
CA ASN A 141 4.53 0.76 3.23
C ASN A 141 5.62 -0.13 2.61
N GLN A 142 6.62 -0.56 3.40
CA GLN A 142 7.61 -1.53 2.94
C GLN A 142 6.99 -2.88 2.55
N LYS A 143 6.05 -3.40 3.35
CA LYS A 143 5.33 -4.64 3.01
C LYS A 143 4.49 -4.47 1.73
N LYS A 144 3.76 -3.35 1.60
CA LYS A 144 3.00 -3.02 0.39
C LYS A 144 3.90 -2.94 -0.84
N ALA A 145 5.04 -2.25 -0.73
CA ALA A 145 6.01 -2.17 -1.81
C ALA A 145 6.57 -3.55 -2.20
N PHE A 146 6.80 -4.44 -1.21
CA PHE A 146 7.22 -5.81 -1.47
C PHE A 146 6.17 -6.61 -2.25
N TYR A 147 4.89 -6.56 -1.84
CA TYR A 147 3.80 -7.22 -2.57
C TYR A 147 3.60 -6.63 -3.97
N LEU A 148 3.74 -5.32 -4.12
CA LEU A 148 3.68 -4.66 -5.42
C LEU A 148 4.81 -5.14 -6.34
N ASN A 149 6.04 -5.26 -5.83
CA ASN A 149 7.17 -5.77 -6.62
C ASN A 149 6.97 -7.24 -7.05
N ILE A 150 6.47 -8.09 -6.15
CA ILE A 150 6.11 -9.48 -6.51
C ILE A 150 5.04 -9.49 -7.60
N SER A 151 4.00 -8.68 -7.45
CA SER A 151 2.94 -8.57 -8.45
C SER A 151 3.47 -8.09 -9.80
N LEU A 152 4.36 -7.11 -9.84
CA LEU A 152 4.98 -6.64 -11.08
C LEU A 152 5.81 -7.73 -11.75
N LEU A 153 6.57 -8.51 -10.99
CA LEU A 153 7.33 -9.64 -11.50
C LEU A 153 6.41 -10.74 -12.05
N LEU A 154 5.33 -11.06 -11.35
CA LEU A 154 4.32 -12.01 -11.83
C LEU A 154 3.63 -11.51 -13.11
N ASN A 155 3.31 -10.22 -13.19
CA ASN A 155 2.79 -9.60 -14.42
C ASN A 155 3.78 -9.74 -15.59
N LEU A 156 5.07 -9.52 -15.36
CA LEU A 156 6.09 -9.69 -16.39
C LEU A 156 6.17 -11.14 -16.89
N ILE A 157 6.14 -12.10 -15.96
CA ILE A 157 6.10 -13.53 -16.30
C ILE A 157 4.82 -13.85 -17.09
N LEU A 158 3.67 -13.36 -16.63
CA LEU A 158 2.38 -13.52 -17.32
C LEU A 158 2.46 -13.01 -18.76
N PHE A 159 3.03 -11.83 -18.99
CA PHE A 159 3.24 -11.28 -20.33
C PHE A 159 4.09 -12.20 -21.22
N ILE A 160 5.18 -12.76 -20.69
CA ILE A 160 6.03 -13.70 -21.43
C ILE A 160 5.23 -14.95 -21.82
N PHE A 161 4.46 -15.52 -20.88
CA PHE A 161 3.61 -16.68 -21.15
C PHE A 161 2.51 -16.37 -22.17
N LEU A 162 1.96 -15.15 -22.18
CA LEU A 162 0.97 -14.74 -23.17
C LEU A 162 1.55 -14.64 -24.57
N ILE A 163 2.75 -14.07 -24.70
CA ILE A 163 3.47 -14.03 -25.98
C ILE A 163 3.75 -15.45 -26.46
N PHE A 164 4.24 -16.31 -25.58
CA PHE A 164 4.50 -17.71 -25.91
C PHE A 164 3.22 -18.44 -26.33
N PHE A 165 2.13 -18.28 -25.58
CA PHE A 165 0.83 -18.86 -25.91
C PHE A 165 0.35 -18.42 -27.29
N ARG A 166 0.47 -17.13 -27.63
CA ARG A 166 0.09 -16.59 -28.95
C ARG A 166 0.98 -17.07 -30.10
N ILE A 167 2.25 -17.40 -29.86
CA ILE A 167 3.15 -17.95 -30.89
C ILE A 167 2.91 -19.45 -31.10
N THR A 168 2.52 -20.16 -30.04
CA THR A 168 2.43 -21.64 -30.05
C THR A 168 1.06 -22.14 -30.53
N LEU A 169 0.06 -21.26 -30.62
CA LEU A 169 -1.33 -21.54 -30.94
C LEU A 169 -1.70 -20.86 -32.26
#